data_AF-A0A1D3RMF1-F1
#
_entry.id   AF-A0A1D3RMF1-F1
#
_cell.length_a   1.000
_cell.length_b   1.000
_cell.length_c   1.000
_cell.angle_alpha   90.00
_cell.angle_beta   90.00
_cell.angle_gamma   90.00
#
_symmetry.space_group_name_H-M   'P 1'
#
loop_
_entity.id
_entity.type
_entity.pdbx_description
1 polymer ?
#
loop_
_entity_poly.entity_id
_entity_poly.type
_entity_poly.pdbx_seq_one_letter_code
_entity_poly.pdbx_strand_id
1 'polypeptide(L)' 'MQVLEFESQSVVRNFICCANQYSYDLSDILIAQSAVVANCATALTFDKKASRFELFTMM' A
#
# COMPACT_ATOMS: atom_id res chain seq x y z
N MET A 1 -26.05 11.80 -8.82
CA MET A 1 -24.88 10.96 -8.54
C MET A 1 -23.90 11.82 -7.76
N GLN A 2 -23.78 11.62 -6.44
CA GLN A 2 -22.80 12.37 -5.65
C GLN A 2 -21.40 11.81 -5.97
N VAL A 3 -20.47 12.70 -6.25
CA VAL A 3 -19.05 12.34 -6.30
C VAL A 3 -18.63 12.03 -4.87
N LEU A 4 -18.14 10.81 -4.64
CA LEU A 4 -17.57 10.43 -3.35
C LEU A 4 -16.21 11.11 -3.21
N GLU A 5 -16.02 11.87 -2.14
CA GLU A 5 -14.72 12.45 -1.80
C GLU A 5 -13.92 11.47 -0.96
N PHE A 6 -12.70 11.17 -1.40
CA PHE A 6 -11.78 10.31 -0.69
C PHE A 6 -10.58 11.14 -0.24
N GLU A 7 -10.20 11.03 1.03
CA GLU A 7 -9.05 11.75 1.61
C GLU A 7 -7.76 11.52 0.82
N SER A 8 -7.50 10.27 0.40
CA SER A 8 -6.31 9.87 -0.34
C SER A 8 -6.65 9.06 -1.58
N GLN A 9 -7.31 9.70 -2.55
CA GLN A 9 -7.79 9.02 -3.77
C GLN A 9 -6.68 8.28 -4.55
N SER A 10 -5.46 8.81 -4.60
CA SER A 10 -4.31 8.16 -5.23
C SER A 10 -3.94 6.85 -4.55
N VAL A 11 -3.91 6.83 -3.21
CA VAL A 11 -3.66 5.62 -2.41
C VAL A 11 -4.71 4.56 -2.70
N VAL A 12 -6.00 4.93 -2.67
CA VAL A 12 -7.11 3.98 -2.92
C VAL A 12 -7.02 3.39 -4.32
N ARG A 13 -6.77 4.22 -5.33
CA ARG A 13 -6.62 3.76 -6.71
C ARG A 13 -5.43 2.80 -6.86
N ASN A 14 -4.26 3.18 -6.36
CA ASN A 14 -3.06 2.35 -6.48
C ASN A 14 -3.20 1.05 -5.68
N PHE A 15 -3.82 1.11 -4.49
CA PHE A 15 -4.16 -0.06 -3.69
C PHE A 15 -5.01 -1.06 -4.48
N ILE A 16 -6.07 -0.62 -5.14
CA ILE A 16 -6.94 -1.49 -5.95
C ILE A 16 -6.15 -2.08 -7.13
N CYS A 17 -5.31 -1.29 -7.81
CA CYS A 17 -4.47 -1.79 -8.89
C CYS A 17 -3.49 -2.88 -8.39
N CYS A 18 -2.79 -2.64 -7.28
CA CYS A 18 -1.86 -3.61 -6.70
C CYS A 18 -2.55 -4.86 -6.16
N ALA A 19 -3.70 -4.73 -5.49
CA ALA A 19 -4.45 -5.87 -4.96
C ALA A 19 -4.92 -6.85 -6.04
N ASN A 20 -5.11 -6.38 -7.28
CA ASN A 20 -5.43 -7.24 -8.42
C ASN A 20 -4.20 -7.94 -9.03
N GLN A 21 -2.99 -7.45 -8.76
CA GLN A 21 -1.74 -7.96 -9.34
C GLN A 21 -0.97 -8.87 -8.38
N TYR A 22 -1.14 -8.68 -7.07
CA TYR A 22 -0.37 -9.37 -6.05
C TYR A 22 -1.27 -10.04 -5.02
N SER A 23 -0.76 -11.12 -4.43
CA SER A 23 -1.44 -11.90 -3.39
C SER A 23 -0.95 -11.57 -1.96
N TYR A 24 -0.44 -10.35 -1.74
CA TYR A 24 -0.10 -9.87 -0.40
C TYR A 24 -1.37 -9.53 0.37
N ASP A 25 -1.28 -9.45 1.70
CA ASP A 25 -2.42 -9.04 2.52
C ASP A 25 -2.87 -7.62 2.15
N LEU A 26 -4.18 -7.41 2.05
CA LEU A 26 -4.74 -6.11 1.63
C LEU A 26 -4.29 -4.96 2.54
N SER A 27 -4.12 -5.22 3.84
CA SER A 27 -3.56 -4.26 4.78
C SER A 27 -2.14 -3.86 4.41
N ASP A 28 -1.29 -4.82 4.04
CA ASP A 28 0.10 -4.56 3.70
C ASP A 28 0.21 -3.75 2.41
N ILE A 29 -0.61 -4.08 1.41
CA ILE A 29 -0.70 -3.30 0.16
C ILE A 29 -1.14 -1.86 0.47
N LEU A 30 -2.16 -1.68 1.32
CA LEU A 30 -2.64 -0.35 1.68
C LEU A 30 -1.58 0.48 2.41
N ILE A 31 -0.88 -0.12 3.38
CA ILE A 31 0.20 0.52 4.14
C ILE A 31 1.33 0.93 3.19
N ALA A 32 1.76 0.02 2.32
CA ALA A 32 2.81 0.29 1.34
C ALA A 32 2.44 1.42 0.38
N GLN A 33 1.22 1.43 -0.16
CA GLN A 33 0.76 2.49 -1.06
C GLN A 33 0.63 3.84 -0.36
N SER A 34 0.21 3.84 0.92
CA SER A 34 0.19 5.07 1.73
C SER A 34 1.60 5.64 1.91
N ALA A 35 2.58 4.78 2.22
CA ALA A 35 3.99 5.20 2.35
C ALA A 35 4.55 5.77 1.04
N VAL A 36 4.27 5.13 -0.10
CA VAL A 36 4.71 5.61 -1.41
C VAL A 36 4.13 6.99 -1.74
N VAL A 37 2.83 7.20 -1.51
CA VAL A 37 2.18 8.52 -1.75
C VAL A 37 2.71 9.59 -0.80
N ALA A 38 3.15 9.20 0.41
CA ALA A 38 3.83 10.08 1.35
C ALA A 38 5.30 10.38 0.99
N ASN A 39 5.79 9.91 -0.18
CA ASN A 39 7.18 10.01 -0.65
C ASN A 39 8.21 9.26 0.22
N CYS A 40 7.78 8.22 0.93
CA CYS A 40 8.70 7.29 1.59
C CYS A 40 9.23 6.27 0.57
N ALA A 41 10.50 5.90 0.69
CA ALA A 41 11.10 4.87 -0.16
C ALA A 41 10.51 3.48 0.15
N THR A 42 10.39 3.13 1.43
CA THR A 42 9.79 1.87 1.91
C THR A 42 9.13 2.07 3.28
N ALA A 43 8.24 1.15 3.65
CA ALA A 43 7.69 1.04 5.00
C ALA A 43 8.50 0.02 5.82
N LEU A 44 8.76 0.32 7.09
CA LEU A 44 9.41 -0.63 8.00
C LEU A 44 8.40 -1.66 8.50
N THR A 45 8.81 -2.92 8.60
CA THR A 45 7.97 -3.99 9.15
C THR A 45 8.78 -5.01 9.94
N PHE A 46 8.13 -5.62 10.94
CA PHE A 46 8.62 -6.80 11.63
C PHE A 46 7.97 -8.09 11.12
N ASP A 47 7.03 -7.98 10.16
CA ASP A 47 6.39 -9.13 9.55
C ASP A 47 7.24 -9.63 8.36
N LYS A 48 7.70 -10.88 8.47
CA LYS A 48 8.55 -11.53 7.47
C LYS A 48 7.85 -11.81 6.13
N LYS A 49 6.51 -11.89 6.10
CA LYS A 49 5.75 -12.04 4.86
C LYS A 49 5.61 -10.69 4.17
N ALA A 50 5.22 -9.65 4.91
CA ALA A 50 5.09 -8.28 4.40
C ALA A 50 6.43 -7.78 3.83
N SER A 51 7.55 -8.11 4.49
CA SER A 51 8.90 -7.74 4.03
C SER A 51 9.31 -8.37 2.68
N ARG A 52 8.53 -9.30 2.12
CA ARG A 52 8.74 -9.83 0.77
C ARG A 52 8.16 -8.94 -0.31
N PHE A 53 7.34 -7.96 0.06
CA PHE A 53 6.88 -6.94 -0.86
C PHE A 53 7.94 -5.85 -0.96
N GLU A 54 8.28 -5.44 -2.18
CA GLU A 54 9.39 -4.51 -2.47
C GLU A 54 9.26 -3.14 -1.79
N LEU A 55 8.04 -2.77 -1.38
CA LEU A 55 7.74 -1.53 -0.68
C LEU A 55 7.95 -1.62 0.84
N PHE A 56 8.41 -2.76 1.34
CA PHE A 56 8.75 -2.95 2.75
C PHE A 56 10.24 -3.20 2.98
N THR A 57 10.71 -2.85 4.17
CA THR A 57 12.04 -3.19 4.68
C THR A 57 11.89 -3.87 6.02
N MET A 58 12.49 -5.06 6.15
CA MET A 58 12.50 -5.80 7.41
C MET A 58 13.44 -5.13 8.41
N MET A 59 12.99 -4.98 9.64
CA MET A 59 13.80 -4.55 10.79
C MET A 59 14.31 -5.72 11.62
#